data_AF-A0A7T1T6W3-F1
#
_entry.id   AF-A0A7T1T6W3-F1
#
_cell.length_a   1.000
_cell.length_b   1.000
_cell.length_c   1.000
_cell.angle_alpha   90.00
_cell.angle_beta   90.00
_cell.angle_gamma   90.00
#
_symmetry.space_group_name_H-M   'P 1'
#
loop_
_entity.id
_entity.type
_entity.pdbx_description
1 polymer ?
#
loop_
_entity_poly.entity_id
_entity_poly.type
_entity_poly.pdbx_seq_one_letter_code
_entity_poly.pdbx_strand_id
1 'polypeptide(L)'
;MSSTTEEDIGWDDEFTTALMQRGLDEKTAEACVAEAVAHCEESGESLRQAFGDPEEYADSVATSRIPVSKRARTDYDNVTMDEYWGAPLTMPAYYLFLGGILAWIGAGLWIRVTVAGLVGSVLLGVICAVLGGAHSLRAAGHRRAALVTLCVALALSGPTALAFFELPHNGLGRIPTPTLIAVALLLNWVGERLERPHTAERRAIEALRRRATRRGSAASGAPDARETRRWLAHLHGLLRGRHHVRRGEARRLVADARQHLEASGTRPQDEFGDVERYALSLVEEGGAKRPSRQELSLYRRWGLFGIAVLQLAQTPWVDIGWSKWGFLAVAVLTGFGLVRHYRNKSRTRTAGSSPDGQ
;
A
#
# COMPACT_ATOMS: atom_id res chain seq x y z
N MET A 1 6.08 22.70 -39.97
CA MET A 1 6.65 23.23 -38.70
C MET A 1 5.46 23.53 -37.81
N SER A 2 5.02 22.50 -37.10
CA SER A 2 3.83 22.56 -36.24
C SER A 2 4.13 23.51 -35.08
N SER A 3 3.26 24.50 -34.89
CA SER A 3 3.27 25.34 -33.71
C SER A 3 2.87 24.47 -32.52
N THR A 4 3.85 23.91 -31.81
CA THR A 4 3.65 23.38 -30.46
C THR A 4 3.03 24.52 -29.65
N THR A 5 1.74 24.42 -29.35
CA THR A 5 1.07 25.48 -28.59
C THR A 5 1.59 25.43 -27.17
N GLU A 6 1.66 26.58 -26.49
CA GLU A 6 2.14 26.68 -25.11
C GLU A 6 1.35 25.76 -24.15
N GLU A 7 0.12 25.41 -24.52
CA GLU A 7 -0.76 24.45 -23.82
C GLU A 7 -0.34 22.97 -23.95
N ASP A 8 0.50 22.62 -24.94
CA ASP A 8 1.03 21.25 -25.13
C ASP A 8 2.37 21.04 -24.38
N ILE A 9 2.98 22.11 -23.86
CA ILE A 9 4.27 22.03 -23.16
C ILE A 9 4.07 21.25 -21.85
N GLY A 10 4.63 20.04 -21.79
CA GLY A 10 4.62 19.19 -20.61
C GLY A 10 3.48 18.17 -20.55
N TRP A 11 2.56 18.14 -21.52
CA TRP A 11 1.50 17.13 -21.57
C TRP A 11 2.09 15.72 -21.66
N ASP A 12 3.13 15.53 -22.49
CA ASP A 12 3.82 14.25 -22.67
C ASP A 12 4.48 13.76 -21.38
N ASP A 13 5.13 14.64 -20.63
CA ASP A 13 5.79 14.31 -19.36
C ASP A 13 4.75 13.95 -18.28
N GLU A 14 3.65 14.72 -18.20
CA GLU A 14 2.54 14.46 -17.30
C GLU A 14 1.86 13.12 -17.63
N PHE A 15 1.58 12.88 -18.92
CA PHE A 15 0.98 11.64 -19.40
C PHE A 15 1.88 10.42 -19.17
N THR A 16 3.17 10.53 -19.48
CA THR A 16 4.18 9.48 -19.22
C THR A 16 4.24 9.17 -17.74
N THR A 17 4.37 10.20 -16.90
CA THR A 17 4.38 10.06 -15.45
C THR A 17 3.10 9.42 -14.94
N ALA A 18 1.95 9.84 -15.47
CA ALA A 18 0.64 9.30 -15.13
C ALA A 18 0.47 7.82 -15.53
N LEU A 19 1.02 7.38 -16.66
CA LEU A 19 1.03 5.99 -17.09
C LEU A 19 1.97 5.13 -16.25
N MET A 20 3.17 5.61 -15.96
CA MET A 20 4.14 4.91 -15.11
C MET A 20 3.59 4.74 -13.69
N GLN A 21 2.95 5.77 -13.13
CA GLN A 21 2.25 5.68 -11.85
C GLN A 21 1.09 4.67 -11.86
N ARG A 22 0.54 4.34 -13.04
CA ARG A 22 -0.48 3.28 -13.24
C ARG A 22 0.12 1.90 -13.47
N GLY A 23 1.45 1.77 -13.41
CA GLY A 23 2.17 0.51 -13.50
C GLY A 23 2.45 0.04 -14.92
N LEU A 24 2.40 0.95 -15.91
CA LEU A 24 3.02 0.72 -17.22
C LEU A 24 4.53 0.86 -17.08
N ASP A 25 5.29 0.02 -17.79
CA ASP A 25 6.73 0.22 -17.93
C ASP A 25 7.02 1.44 -18.82
N GLU A 26 8.18 2.06 -18.60
CA GLU A 26 8.64 3.28 -19.29
C GLU A 26 8.53 3.14 -20.82
N LYS A 27 9.01 2.03 -21.38
CA LYS A 27 8.96 1.78 -22.84
C LYS A 27 7.53 1.74 -23.37
N THR A 28 6.60 1.11 -22.66
CA THR A 28 5.19 1.09 -23.05
C THR A 28 4.55 2.46 -22.90
N ALA A 29 4.91 3.23 -21.88
CA ALA A 29 4.43 4.60 -21.70
C ALA A 29 4.91 5.53 -22.83
N GLU A 30 6.20 5.47 -23.19
CA GLU A 30 6.79 6.18 -24.34
C GLU A 30 6.09 5.81 -25.65
N ALA A 31 5.76 4.52 -25.85
CA ALA A 31 5.01 4.09 -27.03
C ALA A 31 3.60 4.70 -27.09
N CYS A 32 2.91 4.81 -25.95
CA CYS A 32 1.60 5.45 -25.90
C CYS A 32 1.67 6.97 -26.17
N VAL A 33 2.72 7.65 -25.71
CA VAL A 33 2.97 9.06 -26.05
C VAL A 33 3.20 9.20 -27.56
N ALA A 34 4.06 8.35 -28.14
CA ALA A 34 4.33 8.37 -29.58
C ALA A 34 3.07 8.11 -30.42
N GLU A 35 2.18 7.20 -30.00
CA GLU A 35 0.88 6.98 -30.63
C GLU A 35 -0.01 8.23 -30.56
N ALA A 36 -0.06 8.93 -29.41
CA ALA A 36 -0.84 10.14 -29.24
C ALA A 36 -0.31 11.30 -30.10
N VAL A 37 1.02 11.48 -30.13
CA VAL A 37 1.68 12.48 -30.98
C VAL A 37 1.44 12.20 -32.45
N ALA A 38 1.60 10.96 -32.90
CA ALA A 38 1.33 10.57 -34.29
C ALA A 38 -0.14 10.85 -34.68
N HIS A 39 -1.09 10.59 -33.77
CA HIS A 39 -2.50 10.92 -34.00
C HIS A 39 -2.73 12.44 -34.15
N CYS A 40 -2.07 13.26 -33.35
CA CYS A 40 -2.11 14.72 -33.46
C CYS A 40 -1.45 15.22 -34.76
N GLU A 41 -0.35 14.60 -35.20
CA GLU A 41 0.28 14.91 -36.49
C GLU A 41 -0.63 14.60 -37.68
N GLU A 42 -1.41 13.52 -37.60
CA GLU A 42 -2.37 13.11 -38.64
C GLU A 42 -3.65 13.95 -38.64
N SER A 43 -4.18 14.29 -37.46
CA SER A 43 -5.44 15.04 -37.30
C SER A 43 -5.26 16.55 -37.41
N GLY A 44 -4.08 17.07 -37.09
CA GLY A 44 -3.80 18.50 -36.94
C GLY A 44 -4.34 19.13 -35.65
N GLU A 45 -4.86 18.33 -34.71
CA GLU A 45 -5.31 18.78 -33.39
C GLU A 45 -4.17 18.79 -32.37
N SER A 46 -4.27 19.63 -31.32
CA SER A 46 -3.34 19.60 -30.19
C SER A 46 -3.62 18.41 -29.25
N LEU A 47 -2.64 18.00 -28.44
CA LEU A 47 -2.77 16.84 -27.54
C LEU A 47 -3.88 17.04 -26.53
N ARG A 48 -3.96 18.23 -25.92
CA ARG A 48 -5.00 18.55 -24.95
C ARG A 48 -6.38 18.67 -25.58
N GLN A 49 -6.47 19.09 -26.85
CA GLN A 49 -7.75 19.13 -27.57
C GLN A 49 -8.24 17.71 -27.93
N ALA A 50 -7.35 16.87 -28.44
CA ALA A 50 -7.67 15.52 -28.89
C ALA A 50 -7.95 14.56 -27.71
N PHE A 51 -7.14 14.64 -26.66
CA PHE A 51 -7.14 13.65 -25.56
C PHE A 51 -7.57 14.21 -24.20
N GLY A 52 -7.67 15.55 -24.05
CA GLY A 52 -8.09 16.18 -22.80
C GLY A 52 -6.99 16.21 -21.74
N ASP A 53 -7.38 15.99 -20.49
CA ASP A 53 -6.46 15.95 -19.36
C ASP A 53 -5.57 14.69 -19.42
N PRO A 54 -4.24 14.82 -19.30
CA PRO A 54 -3.32 13.68 -19.42
C PRO A 54 -3.56 12.63 -18.34
N GLU A 55 -4.00 13.01 -17.13
CA GLU A 55 -4.27 12.04 -16.08
C GLU A 55 -5.54 11.24 -16.34
N GLU A 56 -6.60 11.89 -16.83
CA GLU A 56 -7.85 11.23 -17.21
C GLU A 56 -7.65 10.30 -18.42
N TYR A 57 -6.91 10.76 -19.42
CA TYR A 57 -6.58 9.92 -20.57
C TYR A 57 -5.71 8.73 -20.17
N ALA A 58 -4.74 8.92 -19.27
CA ALA A 58 -3.93 7.83 -18.73
C ALA A 58 -4.76 6.78 -17.98
N ASP A 59 -5.86 7.15 -17.31
CA ASP A 59 -6.79 6.17 -16.72
C ASP A 59 -7.47 5.30 -17.79
N SER A 60 -7.87 5.90 -18.91
CA SER A 60 -8.48 5.17 -20.03
C SER A 60 -7.48 4.21 -20.69
N VAL A 61 -6.26 4.69 -20.95
CA VAL A 61 -5.17 3.91 -21.57
C VAL A 61 -4.68 2.81 -20.63
N ALA A 62 -4.52 3.07 -19.34
CA ALA A 62 -4.15 2.03 -18.39
C ALA A 62 -5.20 0.93 -18.29
N THR A 63 -6.49 1.28 -18.36
CA THR A 63 -7.58 0.30 -18.34
C THR A 63 -7.53 -0.62 -19.58
N SER A 64 -7.19 -0.08 -20.75
CA SER A 64 -7.11 -0.87 -21.99
C SER A 64 -5.79 -1.63 -22.15
N ARG A 65 -4.65 -1.02 -21.81
CA ARG A 65 -3.30 -1.57 -22.04
C ARG A 65 -2.84 -2.53 -20.95
N ILE A 66 -3.25 -2.33 -19.68
CA ILE A 66 -2.82 -3.23 -18.60
C ILE A 66 -3.74 -4.46 -18.57
N PRO A 67 -3.20 -5.68 -18.65
CA PRO A 67 -4.00 -6.89 -18.56
C PRO A 67 -4.84 -6.93 -17.28
N VAL A 68 -6.11 -7.32 -17.38
CA VAL A 68 -7.05 -7.43 -16.25
C VAL A 68 -6.44 -8.26 -15.10
N SER A 69 -5.68 -9.31 -15.42
CA SER A 69 -5.03 -10.14 -14.41
C SER A 69 -3.95 -9.42 -13.60
N LYS A 70 -3.26 -8.43 -14.19
CA LYS A 70 -2.30 -7.57 -13.49
C LYS A 70 -3.09 -6.54 -12.68
N ARG A 71 -4.03 -5.81 -13.30
CA ARG A 71 -4.89 -4.81 -12.62
C ARG A 71 -5.62 -5.37 -11.39
N ALA A 72 -6.14 -6.60 -11.49
CA ALA A 72 -6.89 -7.22 -10.40
C ALA A 72 -6.03 -7.53 -9.17
N ARG A 73 -4.72 -7.72 -9.36
CA ARG A 73 -3.75 -8.03 -8.30
C ARG A 73 -3.16 -6.78 -7.66
N THR A 74 -3.18 -5.68 -8.37
CA THR A 74 -2.61 -4.42 -7.93
C THR A 74 -3.58 -3.69 -7.01
N ASP A 75 -3.06 -3.09 -5.92
CA ASP A 75 -3.83 -2.20 -5.06
C ASP A 75 -4.08 -0.84 -5.73
N TYR A 76 -4.89 0.00 -5.11
CA TYR A 76 -5.19 1.38 -5.52
C TYR A 76 -3.94 2.22 -5.81
N ASP A 77 -2.86 2.02 -5.04
CA ASP A 77 -1.59 2.73 -5.22
C ASP A 77 -0.72 2.16 -6.36
N ASN A 78 -1.29 1.28 -7.19
CA ASN A 78 -0.59 0.48 -8.18
C ASN A 78 0.55 -0.38 -7.62
N VAL A 79 0.50 -0.66 -6.31
CA VAL A 79 1.44 -1.53 -5.61
C VAL A 79 0.93 -2.96 -5.66
N THR A 80 1.78 -3.88 -6.11
CA THR A 80 1.43 -5.31 -6.11
C THR A 80 1.59 -5.90 -4.71
N MET A 81 0.86 -6.99 -4.41
CA MET A 81 1.06 -7.73 -3.14
C MET A 81 2.53 -8.15 -2.94
N ASP A 82 3.24 -8.39 -4.03
CA ASP A 82 4.63 -8.83 -4.02
C ASP A 82 5.58 -7.70 -3.60
N GLU A 83 5.33 -6.47 -4.06
CA GLU A 83 6.06 -5.26 -3.62
C GLU A 83 5.82 -4.95 -2.14
N TYR A 84 4.66 -5.33 -1.59
CA TYR A 84 4.43 -5.18 -0.15
C TYR A 84 5.26 -6.14 0.72
N TRP A 85 5.91 -7.17 0.16
CA TRP A 85 6.73 -8.11 0.93
C TRP A 85 8.16 -7.62 1.19
N GLY A 86 8.73 -6.74 0.37
CA GLY A 86 9.99 -6.07 0.70
C GLY A 86 9.82 -4.81 1.54
N ALA A 87 8.63 -4.19 1.51
CA ALA A 87 8.28 -3.03 2.34
C ALA A 87 8.59 -3.17 3.86
N PRO A 88 8.45 -4.35 4.51
CA PRO A 88 8.82 -4.57 5.90
C PRO A 88 10.31 -4.34 6.18
N LEU A 89 11.19 -4.52 5.20
CA LEU A 89 12.63 -4.28 5.32
C LEU A 89 13.02 -2.87 4.86
N THR A 90 12.31 -2.32 3.87
CA THR A 90 12.57 -0.96 3.35
C THR A 90 12.39 0.12 4.43
N MET A 91 11.35 0.03 5.26
CA MET A 91 11.09 1.02 6.31
C MET A 91 12.19 1.04 7.39
N PRO A 92 12.56 -0.10 8.03
CA PRO A 92 13.71 -0.16 8.92
C PRO A 92 15.01 0.30 8.27
N ALA A 93 15.27 -0.10 7.02
CA ALA A 93 16.44 0.32 6.26
C ALA A 93 16.49 1.84 6.11
N TYR A 94 15.37 2.47 5.72
CA TYR A 94 15.27 3.93 5.61
C TYR A 94 15.57 4.65 6.94
N TYR A 95 14.99 4.18 8.05
CA TYR A 95 15.26 4.76 9.37
C TYR A 95 16.72 4.56 9.81
N LEU A 96 17.31 3.40 9.52
CA LEU A 96 18.70 3.12 9.83
C LEU A 96 19.65 3.97 8.98
N PHE A 97 19.32 4.18 7.70
CA PHE A 97 20.06 5.05 6.78
C PHE A 97 20.03 6.51 7.27
N LEU A 98 18.83 7.05 7.50
CA LEU A 98 18.66 8.42 7.96
C LEU A 98 19.25 8.62 9.35
N GLY A 99 19.02 7.68 10.27
CA GLY A 99 19.62 7.66 11.60
C GLY A 99 21.14 7.60 11.55
N GLY A 100 21.71 6.83 10.63
CA GLY A 100 23.14 6.76 10.36
C GLY A 100 23.72 8.09 9.87
N ILE A 101 23.06 8.75 8.92
CA ILE A 101 23.47 10.09 8.44
C ILE A 101 23.43 11.11 9.58
N LEU A 102 22.32 11.16 10.32
CA LEU A 102 22.16 12.11 11.43
C LEU A 102 23.18 11.85 12.55
N ALA A 103 23.42 10.59 12.89
CA ALA A 103 24.44 10.21 13.86
C ALA A 103 25.84 10.58 13.38
N TRP A 104 26.11 10.50 12.06
CA TRP A 104 27.42 10.87 11.52
C TRP A 104 27.63 12.38 11.64
N ILE A 105 26.63 13.18 11.27
CA ILE A 105 26.69 14.64 11.39
C ILE A 105 26.81 15.07 12.86
N GLY A 106 26.04 14.46 13.76
CA GLY A 106 25.95 14.88 15.16
C GLY A 106 27.05 14.33 16.09
N ALA A 107 27.43 13.06 15.93
CA ALA A 107 28.39 12.36 16.81
C ALA A 107 29.74 12.08 16.14
N GLY A 108 29.88 12.38 14.84
CA GLY A 108 31.09 12.16 14.07
C GLY A 108 31.24 10.73 13.55
N LEU A 109 32.48 10.32 13.26
CA LEU A 109 32.78 9.04 12.63
C LEU A 109 32.51 7.83 13.54
N TRP A 110 32.50 8.01 14.86
CA TRP A 110 32.42 6.91 15.83
C TRP A 110 31.25 7.12 16.78
N ILE A 111 30.33 6.16 16.79
CA ILE A 111 29.21 6.13 17.73
C ILE A 111 29.42 5.06 18.79
N ARG A 112 29.03 5.35 20.03
CA ARG A 112 28.96 4.35 21.09
C ARG A 112 27.68 3.54 20.93
N VAL A 113 27.81 2.24 20.81
CA VAL A 113 26.65 1.33 20.81
C VAL A 113 26.34 0.97 22.25
N THR A 114 25.09 1.18 22.67
CA THR A 114 24.60 0.78 23.99
C THR A 114 23.65 -0.41 23.86
N VAL A 115 23.48 -1.17 24.95
CA VAL A 115 22.47 -2.25 25.00
C VAL A 115 21.08 -1.68 24.74
N ALA A 116 20.74 -0.57 25.40
CA ALA A 116 19.47 0.14 25.22
C ALA A 116 19.22 0.51 23.74
N GLY A 117 20.20 1.14 23.09
CA GLY A 117 20.11 1.56 21.71
C GLY A 117 19.96 0.39 20.75
N LEU A 118 20.75 -0.67 20.91
CA LEU A 118 20.70 -1.84 20.04
C LEU A 118 19.35 -2.57 20.13
N VAL A 119 18.91 -2.89 21.35
CA VAL A 119 17.64 -3.61 21.58
C VAL A 119 16.45 -2.75 21.13
N GLY A 120 16.44 -1.46 21.49
CA GLY A 120 15.39 -0.53 21.10
C GLY A 120 15.29 -0.36 19.58
N SER A 121 16.43 -0.22 18.88
CA SER A 121 16.46 -0.14 17.41
C SER A 121 15.99 -1.42 16.73
N VAL A 122 16.37 -2.60 17.24
CA VAL A 122 15.90 -3.88 16.69
C VAL A 122 14.39 -4.01 16.85
N LEU A 123 13.85 -3.74 18.05
CA LEU A 123 12.41 -3.80 18.30
C LEU A 123 11.64 -2.78 17.45
N LEU A 124 12.18 -1.57 17.26
CA LEU A 124 11.61 -0.57 16.36
C LEU A 124 11.58 -1.07 14.91
N GLY A 125 12.66 -1.69 14.44
CA GLY A 125 12.71 -2.34 13.13
C GLY A 125 11.64 -3.42 12.97
N VAL A 126 11.44 -4.25 14.00
CA VAL A 126 10.37 -5.27 14.03
C VAL A 126 8.99 -4.62 13.98
N ILE A 127 8.74 -3.54 14.73
CA ILE A 127 7.46 -2.81 14.68
C ILE A 127 7.19 -2.29 13.25
N CYS A 128 8.18 -1.65 12.63
CA CYS A 128 8.05 -1.16 11.25
C CYS A 128 7.74 -2.31 10.27
N ALA A 129 8.42 -3.45 10.41
CA ALA A 129 8.17 -4.62 9.59
C ALA A 129 6.74 -5.19 9.77
N VAL A 130 6.29 -5.28 11.03
CA VAL A 130 4.93 -5.71 11.40
C VAL A 130 3.87 -4.75 10.84
N LEU A 131 4.10 -3.44 10.90
CA LEU A 131 3.20 -2.43 10.32
C LEU A 131 3.12 -2.55 8.79
N GLY A 132 4.25 -2.77 8.10
CA GLY A 132 4.28 -3.07 6.66
C GLY A 132 3.46 -4.31 6.31
N GLY A 133 3.66 -5.41 7.06
CA GLY A 133 2.88 -6.64 6.90
C GLY A 133 1.39 -6.47 7.22
N ALA A 134 1.02 -5.60 8.17
CA ALA A 134 -0.39 -5.31 8.43
C ALA A 134 -1.06 -4.60 7.23
N HIS A 135 -0.31 -3.73 6.55
CA HIS A 135 -0.79 -3.06 5.35
C HIS A 135 -0.95 -4.04 4.18
N SER A 136 0.02 -4.94 3.99
CA SER A 136 -0.06 -6.00 2.97
C SER A 136 -1.24 -6.96 3.19
N LEU A 137 -1.45 -7.42 4.43
CA LEU A 137 -2.59 -8.26 4.80
C LEU A 137 -3.92 -7.55 4.60
N ARG A 138 -3.95 -6.23 4.78
CA ARG A 138 -5.15 -5.43 4.52
C ARG A 138 -5.43 -5.31 3.02
N ALA A 139 -4.41 -5.05 2.20
CA ALA A 139 -4.49 -5.05 0.75
C ALA A 139 -4.95 -6.41 0.20
N ALA A 140 -4.53 -7.51 0.84
CA ALA A 140 -4.99 -8.87 0.56
C ALA A 140 -6.45 -9.15 0.97
N GLY A 141 -7.13 -8.21 1.63
CA GLY A 141 -8.49 -8.41 2.16
C GLY A 141 -8.56 -9.15 3.50
N HIS A 142 -7.42 -9.55 4.10
CA HIS A 142 -7.33 -10.23 5.40
C HIS A 142 -7.40 -9.26 6.59
N ARG A 143 -8.51 -8.52 6.68
CA ARG A 143 -8.71 -7.43 7.67
C ARG A 143 -8.52 -7.82 9.13
N ARG A 144 -8.93 -9.03 9.52
CA ARG A 144 -8.77 -9.50 10.90
C ARG A 144 -7.31 -9.76 11.22
N ALA A 145 -6.58 -10.40 10.31
CA ALA A 145 -5.15 -10.62 10.45
C ALA A 145 -4.42 -9.27 10.53
N ALA A 146 -4.71 -8.34 9.63
CA ALA A 146 -4.17 -6.99 9.68
C ALA A 146 -4.41 -6.27 11.03
N LEU A 147 -5.60 -6.40 11.61
CA LEU A 147 -5.91 -5.82 12.92
C LEU A 147 -5.11 -6.47 14.05
N VAL A 148 -5.00 -7.81 14.05
CA VAL A 148 -4.16 -8.53 15.01
C VAL A 148 -2.69 -8.07 14.89
N THR A 149 -2.18 -7.95 13.67
CA THR A 149 -0.82 -7.47 13.40
C THR A 149 -0.62 -6.04 13.91
N LEU A 150 -1.61 -5.15 13.74
CA LEU A 150 -1.57 -3.80 14.34
C LEU A 150 -1.57 -3.83 15.88
N CYS A 151 -2.35 -4.71 16.50
CA CYS A 151 -2.32 -4.90 17.95
C CYS A 151 -0.96 -5.43 18.44
N VAL A 152 -0.31 -6.31 17.68
CA VAL A 152 1.06 -6.79 17.98
C VAL A 152 2.07 -5.65 17.89
N ALA A 153 2.02 -4.82 16.84
CA ALA A 153 2.88 -3.63 16.73
C ALA A 153 2.69 -2.68 17.92
N LEU A 154 1.44 -2.45 18.33
CA LEU A 154 1.12 -1.63 19.50
C LEU A 154 1.61 -2.27 20.80
N ALA A 155 1.48 -3.58 20.97
CA ALA A 155 1.99 -4.27 22.14
C ALA A 155 3.52 -4.20 22.24
N LEU A 156 4.22 -4.25 21.10
CA LEU A 156 5.67 -4.12 21.02
C LEU A 156 6.18 -2.71 21.33
N SER A 157 5.36 -1.66 21.19
CA SER A 157 5.82 -0.30 21.48
C SER A 157 6.17 -0.09 22.96
N GLY A 158 5.50 -0.79 23.88
CA GLY A 158 5.78 -0.75 25.32
C GLY A 158 7.20 -1.26 25.65
N PRO A 159 7.55 -2.50 25.29
CA PRO A 159 8.90 -3.04 25.41
C PRO A 159 9.97 -2.20 24.70
N THR A 160 9.68 -1.63 23.52
CA THR A 160 10.62 -0.74 22.83
C THR A 160 10.91 0.50 23.65
N ALA A 161 9.89 1.15 24.22
CA ALA A 161 10.08 2.30 25.09
C ALA A 161 10.87 1.90 26.36
N LEU A 162 10.48 0.81 27.01
CA LEU A 162 11.18 0.27 28.18
C LEU A 162 12.66 -0.01 27.88
N ALA A 163 12.96 -0.55 26.70
CA ALA A 163 14.32 -0.82 26.27
C ALA A 163 15.16 0.46 26.14
N PHE A 164 14.58 1.56 25.67
CA PHE A 164 15.29 2.83 25.59
C PHE A 164 15.48 3.50 26.96
N PHE A 165 14.50 3.39 27.87
CA PHE A 165 14.53 4.09 29.15
C PHE A 165 15.23 3.32 30.28
N GLU A 166 14.96 2.03 30.42
CA GLU A 166 15.38 1.24 31.59
C GLU A 166 16.65 0.44 31.35
N LEU A 167 16.99 0.13 30.09
CA LEU A 167 18.19 -0.68 29.84
C LEU A 167 19.47 0.14 30.08
N PRO A 168 20.56 -0.53 30.48
CA PRO A 168 21.83 0.12 30.69
C PRO A 168 22.34 0.84 29.44
N HIS A 169 22.76 2.08 29.64
CA HIS A 169 23.44 2.89 28.63
C HIS A 169 24.95 2.62 28.59
N ASN A 170 25.37 1.49 29.18
CA ASN A 170 26.74 1.03 29.17
C ASN A 170 27.16 0.76 27.72
N GLY A 171 28.28 1.34 27.31
CA GLY A 171 28.80 1.16 25.95
C GLY A 171 29.28 -0.27 25.76
N LEU A 172 28.66 -1.00 24.83
CA LEU A 172 29.12 -2.30 24.35
C LEU A 172 30.40 -2.17 23.50
N GLY A 173 30.58 -1.02 22.87
CA GLY A 173 31.72 -0.73 22.01
C GLY A 173 31.51 0.55 21.21
N ARG A 174 32.48 0.85 20.35
CA ARG A 174 32.36 1.91 19.35
C ARG A 174 32.34 1.27 17.97
N ILE A 175 31.44 1.71 17.11
CA ILE A 175 31.40 1.32 15.71
C ILE A 175 31.53 2.57 14.83
N PRO A 176 32.14 2.45 13.64
CA PRO A 176 32.12 3.54 12.68
C PRO A 176 30.68 3.82 12.24
N THR A 177 30.23 5.06 12.30
CA THR A 177 28.86 5.46 11.91
C THR A 177 28.46 5.04 10.49
N PRO A 178 29.37 5.05 9.48
CA PRO A 178 29.06 4.54 8.14
C PRO A 178 28.62 3.07 8.10
N THR A 179 28.90 2.28 9.14
CA THR A 179 28.39 0.90 9.23
C THR A 179 26.88 0.84 9.30
N LEU A 180 26.20 1.81 9.92
CA LEU A 180 24.74 1.87 9.95
C LEU A 180 24.16 2.09 8.55
N ILE A 181 24.79 2.97 7.77
CA ILE A 181 24.43 3.23 6.37
C ILE A 181 24.65 1.97 5.53
N ALA A 182 25.79 1.29 5.70
CA ALA A 182 26.08 0.05 4.99
C ALA A 182 25.07 -1.06 5.32
N VAL A 183 24.69 -1.23 6.60
CA VAL A 183 23.66 -2.19 7.02
C VAL A 183 22.29 -1.81 6.44
N ALA A 184 21.95 -0.52 6.39
CA ALA A 184 20.70 -0.07 5.79
C ALA A 184 20.63 -0.39 4.29
N LEU A 185 21.69 -0.11 3.54
CA LEU A 185 21.78 -0.45 2.12
C LEU A 185 21.73 -1.96 1.90
N LEU A 186 22.39 -2.74 2.77
CA LEU A 186 22.33 -4.21 2.74
C LEU A 186 20.91 -4.71 3.00
N LEU A 187 20.19 -4.17 3.99
CA LEU A 187 18.81 -4.55 4.28
C LEU A 187 17.88 -4.24 3.11
N ASN A 188 18.05 -3.08 2.45
CA ASN A 188 17.27 -2.73 1.27
C ASN A 188 17.56 -3.69 0.10
N TRP A 189 18.84 -3.96 -0.17
CA TRP A 189 19.26 -4.91 -1.20
C TRP A 189 18.76 -6.34 -0.93
N VAL A 190 18.81 -6.79 0.32
CA VAL A 190 18.25 -8.09 0.73
C VAL A 190 16.74 -8.10 0.55
N GLY A 191 16.05 -6.99 0.87
CA GLY A 191 14.61 -6.82 0.61
C GLY A 191 14.27 -7.05 -0.86
N GLU A 192 14.93 -6.33 -1.78
CA GLU A 192 14.73 -6.46 -3.22
C GLU A 192 15.05 -7.86 -3.77
N ARG A 193 15.99 -8.58 -3.13
CA ARG A 193 16.35 -9.96 -3.50
C ARG A 193 15.34 -10.98 -2.96
N LEU A 194 14.82 -10.74 -1.76
CA LEU A 194 13.78 -11.56 -1.12
C LEU A 194 12.37 -11.31 -1.69
N GLU A 195 12.18 -10.29 -2.53
CA GLU A 195 10.96 -10.11 -3.34
C GLU A 195 10.92 -11.06 -4.56
N ARG A 196 12.02 -11.77 -4.86
CA ARG A 196 12.09 -12.71 -5.99
C ARG A 196 11.68 -14.19 -5.74
N PRO A 197 11.11 -14.67 -4.60
CA PRO A 197 10.68 -16.05 -4.43
C PRO A 197 9.35 -16.34 -5.14
N HIS A 198 8.96 -15.47 -6.08
CA HIS A 198 7.87 -15.65 -7.02
C HIS A 198 7.83 -17.01 -7.70
N THR A 199 8.95 -17.70 -7.85
CA THR A 199 8.93 -19.07 -8.40
C THR A 199 8.53 -20.12 -7.38
N ALA A 200 8.82 -19.97 -6.09
CA ALA A 200 8.49 -20.98 -5.08
C ALA A 200 7.02 -20.89 -4.65
N GLU A 201 6.51 -19.67 -4.42
CA GLU A 201 5.11 -19.47 -4.06
C GLU A 201 4.18 -19.72 -5.24
N ARG A 202 4.52 -19.27 -6.47
CA ARG A 202 3.74 -19.68 -7.66
C ARG A 202 3.76 -21.19 -7.83
N ARG A 203 4.91 -21.86 -7.64
CA ARG A 203 4.97 -23.33 -7.70
C ARG A 203 4.10 -23.98 -6.61
N ALA A 204 4.05 -23.42 -5.41
CA ALA A 204 3.21 -23.93 -4.32
C ALA A 204 1.72 -23.69 -4.59
N ILE A 205 1.32 -22.48 -5.01
CA ILE A 205 -0.05 -22.13 -5.38
C ILE A 205 -0.51 -22.95 -6.59
N GLU A 206 0.33 -23.10 -7.61
CA GLU A 206 0.04 -23.96 -8.76
C GLU A 206 -0.05 -25.44 -8.34
N ALA A 207 0.81 -25.93 -7.45
CA ALA A 207 0.73 -27.30 -6.95
C ALA A 207 -0.56 -27.53 -6.16
N LEU A 208 -0.97 -26.55 -5.33
CA LEU A 208 -2.26 -26.57 -4.63
C LEU A 208 -3.44 -26.50 -5.59
N ARG A 209 -3.37 -25.65 -6.62
CA ARG A 209 -4.39 -25.55 -7.67
C ARG A 209 -4.51 -26.85 -8.43
N ARG A 210 -3.40 -27.47 -8.86
CA ARG A 210 -3.39 -28.79 -9.51
C ARG A 210 -3.98 -29.87 -8.61
N ARG A 211 -3.69 -29.85 -7.30
CA ARG A 211 -4.31 -30.78 -6.33
C ARG A 211 -5.81 -30.52 -6.18
N ALA A 212 -6.23 -29.26 -6.13
CA ALA A 212 -7.63 -28.88 -6.06
C ALA A 212 -8.40 -29.27 -7.32
N THR A 213 -7.85 -29.06 -8.53
CA THR A 213 -8.46 -29.52 -9.79
C THR A 213 -8.58 -31.04 -9.82
N ARG A 214 -7.55 -31.78 -9.40
CA ARG A 214 -7.61 -33.25 -9.29
C ARG A 214 -8.66 -33.74 -8.29
N ARG A 215 -8.84 -33.03 -7.18
CA ARG A 215 -9.83 -33.36 -6.15
C ARG A 215 -11.25 -32.92 -6.53
N GLY A 216 -11.38 -31.83 -7.28
CA GLY A 216 -12.63 -31.26 -7.79
C GLY A 216 -13.25 -32.09 -8.91
N SER A 217 -12.46 -32.69 -9.80
CA SER A 217 -12.96 -33.65 -10.81
C SER A 217 -13.58 -34.91 -10.21
N ALA A 218 -13.30 -35.23 -8.94
CA ALA A 218 -13.90 -36.39 -8.26
C ALA A 218 -15.14 -36.03 -7.42
N ALA A 219 -15.41 -34.74 -7.21
CA ALA A 219 -16.48 -34.24 -6.35
C ALA A 219 -17.47 -33.40 -7.16
N SER A 220 -18.19 -34.04 -8.08
CA SER A 220 -19.32 -33.47 -8.83
C SER A 220 -20.59 -33.31 -7.98
N GLY A 221 -20.44 -33.13 -6.67
CA GLY A 221 -21.53 -32.90 -5.74
C GLY A 221 -21.85 -31.41 -5.62
N ALA A 222 -23.07 -31.10 -5.22
CA ALA A 222 -23.62 -29.77 -4.98
C ALA A 222 -22.63 -28.73 -4.41
N PRO A 223 -22.79 -27.43 -4.72
CA PRO A 223 -21.92 -26.37 -4.21
C PRO A 223 -21.76 -26.45 -2.69
N ASP A 224 -20.51 -26.55 -2.21
CA ASP A 224 -20.21 -26.55 -0.78
C ASP A 224 -20.50 -25.15 -0.21
N ALA A 225 -21.55 -25.06 0.61
CA ALA A 225 -21.93 -23.82 1.27
C ALA A 225 -20.78 -23.17 2.06
N ARG A 226 -19.79 -23.94 2.54
CA ARG A 226 -18.60 -23.39 3.21
C ARG A 226 -17.65 -22.72 2.23
N GLU A 227 -17.45 -23.28 1.04
CA GLU A 227 -16.64 -22.68 -0.02
C GLU A 227 -17.26 -21.37 -0.49
N THR A 228 -18.56 -21.36 -0.78
CA THR A 228 -19.30 -20.14 -1.15
C THR A 228 -19.18 -19.05 -0.09
N ARG A 229 -19.32 -19.39 1.20
CA ARG A 229 -19.13 -18.41 2.30
C ARG A 229 -17.71 -17.87 2.36
N ARG A 230 -16.68 -18.70 2.12
CA ARG A 230 -15.27 -18.25 2.08
C ARG A 230 -15.02 -17.34 0.90
N TRP A 231 -15.53 -17.67 -0.29
CA TRP A 231 -15.42 -16.85 -1.48
C TRP A 231 -16.08 -15.47 -1.29
N LEU A 232 -17.31 -15.42 -0.78
CA LEU A 232 -18.01 -14.16 -0.50
C LEU A 232 -17.32 -13.32 0.59
N ALA A 233 -16.74 -13.98 1.61
CA ALA A 233 -15.94 -13.29 2.62
C ALA A 233 -14.64 -12.70 2.04
N HIS A 234 -14.02 -13.42 1.10
CA HIS A 234 -12.85 -12.95 0.35
C HIS A 234 -13.23 -11.74 -0.51
N LEU A 235 -14.29 -11.83 -1.32
CA LEU A 235 -14.79 -10.73 -2.15
C LEU A 235 -15.03 -9.46 -1.32
N HIS A 236 -15.71 -9.58 -0.17
CA HIS A 236 -15.88 -8.46 0.76
C HIS A 236 -14.54 -7.88 1.24
N GLY A 237 -13.60 -8.77 1.54
CA GLY A 237 -12.23 -8.43 1.94
C GLY A 237 -11.53 -7.57 0.90
N LEU A 238 -11.51 -8.01 -0.36
CA LEU A 238 -10.89 -7.33 -1.49
C LEU A 238 -11.56 -6.00 -1.81
N LEU A 239 -12.88 -5.99 -1.98
CA LEU A 239 -13.63 -4.76 -2.29
C LEU A 239 -13.31 -3.65 -1.31
N ARG A 240 -13.24 -3.97 -0.01
CA ARG A 240 -12.96 -2.95 0.99
C ARG A 240 -11.47 -2.75 1.31
N GLY A 241 -10.65 -3.77 1.08
CA GLY A 241 -9.21 -3.77 1.31
C GLY A 241 -8.56 -3.07 0.14
N ARG A 242 -8.26 -3.84 -0.90
CA ARG A 242 -7.64 -3.44 -2.17
C ARG A 242 -8.39 -2.36 -2.95
N HIS A 243 -9.72 -2.44 -3.04
CA HIS A 243 -10.45 -1.49 -3.89
C HIS A 243 -11.07 -0.31 -3.13
N HIS A 244 -10.80 -0.21 -1.82
CA HIS A 244 -11.26 0.88 -0.95
C HIS A 244 -12.78 1.18 -1.00
N VAL A 245 -13.60 0.24 -1.49
CA VAL A 245 -15.06 0.37 -1.60
C VAL A 245 -15.69 0.58 -0.23
N ARG A 246 -16.71 1.44 -0.18
CA ARG A 246 -17.40 1.79 1.06
C ARG A 246 -18.05 0.54 1.66
N ARG A 247 -18.16 0.48 2.99
CA ARG A 247 -18.69 -0.70 3.70
C ARG A 247 -20.10 -1.09 3.27
N GLY A 248 -20.99 -0.11 3.13
CA GLY A 248 -22.38 -0.35 2.74
C GLY A 248 -22.46 -0.91 1.32
N GLU A 249 -21.75 -0.26 0.40
CA GLU A 249 -21.66 -0.67 -1.00
C GLU A 249 -21.03 -2.05 -1.19
N ALA A 250 -19.89 -2.34 -0.55
CA ALA A 250 -19.30 -3.68 -0.58
C ALA A 250 -20.21 -4.75 0.03
N ARG A 251 -21.07 -4.40 0.99
CA ARG A 251 -22.09 -5.34 1.51
C ARG A 251 -23.21 -5.56 0.50
N ARG A 252 -23.66 -4.49 -0.17
CA ARG A 252 -24.67 -4.56 -1.23
C ARG A 252 -24.17 -5.46 -2.36
N LEU A 253 -23.00 -5.17 -2.94
CA LEU A 253 -22.39 -5.97 -4.01
C LEU A 253 -22.20 -7.45 -3.64
N VAL A 254 -21.79 -7.76 -2.41
CA VAL A 254 -21.66 -9.13 -1.93
C VAL A 254 -23.03 -9.80 -1.69
N ALA A 255 -24.06 -9.04 -1.33
CA ALA A 255 -25.42 -9.56 -1.22
C ALA A 255 -26.01 -9.86 -2.60
N ASP A 256 -25.80 -8.97 -3.57
CA ASP A 256 -26.23 -9.15 -4.96
C ASP A 256 -25.56 -10.40 -5.57
N ALA A 257 -24.25 -10.55 -5.41
CA ALA A 257 -23.51 -11.75 -5.83
C ALA A 257 -24.00 -13.02 -5.13
N ARG A 258 -24.37 -12.95 -3.84
CA ARG A 258 -24.97 -14.09 -3.13
C ARG A 258 -26.33 -14.46 -3.71
N GLN A 259 -27.20 -13.49 -3.93
CA GLN A 259 -28.53 -13.72 -4.48
C GLN A 259 -28.45 -14.37 -5.87
N HIS A 260 -27.50 -13.90 -6.69
CA HIS A 260 -27.24 -14.50 -8.00
C HIS A 260 -26.80 -15.97 -7.90
N LEU A 261 -25.90 -16.30 -6.97
CA LEU A 261 -25.47 -17.68 -6.74
C LEU A 261 -26.57 -18.60 -6.19
N GLU A 262 -27.44 -18.06 -5.34
CA GLU A 262 -28.61 -18.77 -4.83
C GLU A 262 -29.61 -19.05 -5.96
N ALA A 263 -29.76 -18.12 -6.91
CA ALA A 263 -30.63 -18.28 -8.07
C ALA A 263 -30.05 -19.22 -9.14
N SER A 264 -28.75 -19.14 -9.41
CA SER A 264 -28.08 -19.99 -10.42
C SER A 264 -27.84 -21.41 -9.91
N GLY A 265 -27.67 -21.59 -8.60
CA GLY A 265 -27.27 -22.87 -8.00
C GLY A 265 -25.86 -23.32 -8.39
N THR A 266 -25.07 -22.45 -9.03
CA THR A 266 -23.71 -22.74 -9.51
C THR A 266 -22.65 -22.42 -8.45
N ARG A 267 -21.43 -22.93 -8.65
CA ARG A 267 -20.30 -22.58 -7.77
C ARG A 267 -19.80 -21.18 -8.12
N PRO A 268 -19.34 -20.38 -7.13
CA PRO A 268 -18.89 -19.02 -7.39
C PRO A 268 -17.80 -18.89 -8.45
N GLN A 269 -16.86 -19.85 -8.49
CA GLN A 269 -15.75 -19.83 -9.44
C GLN A 269 -16.17 -20.21 -10.86
N ASP A 270 -17.22 -21.01 -11.01
CA ASP A 270 -17.75 -21.37 -12.32
C ASP A 270 -18.59 -20.22 -12.89
N GLU A 271 -19.33 -19.50 -12.03
CA GLU A 271 -20.18 -18.37 -12.41
C GLU A 271 -19.41 -17.07 -12.66
N PHE A 272 -18.55 -16.68 -11.71
CA PHE A 272 -17.89 -15.37 -11.71
C PHE A 272 -16.39 -15.46 -12.01
N GLY A 273 -15.83 -16.67 -12.05
CA GLY A 273 -14.40 -16.88 -12.24
C GLY A 273 -13.58 -16.56 -10.99
N ASP A 274 -12.41 -15.94 -11.23
CA ASP A 274 -11.48 -15.58 -10.18
C ASP A 274 -12.00 -14.38 -9.36
N VAL A 275 -11.99 -14.51 -8.04
CA VAL A 275 -12.56 -13.51 -7.12
C VAL A 275 -11.90 -12.14 -7.25
N GLU A 276 -10.61 -12.07 -7.59
CA GLU A 276 -9.90 -10.79 -7.77
C GLU A 276 -10.36 -10.09 -9.04
N ARG A 277 -10.52 -10.85 -10.13
CA ARG A 277 -11.02 -10.31 -11.40
C ARG A 277 -12.46 -9.83 -11.28
N TYR A 278 -13.31 -10.60 -10.59
CA TYR A 278 -14.69 -10.21 -10.35
C TYR A 278 -14.79 -9.00 -9.41
N ALA A 279 -13.95 -8.92 -8.38
CA ALA A 279 -13.89 -7.73 -7.52
C ALA A 279 -13.52 -6.48 -8.32
N LEU A 280 -12.56 -6.59 -9.25
CA LEU A 280 -12.18 -5.49 -10.13
C LEU A 280 -13.31 -5.11 -11.09
N SER A 281 -13.97 -6.09 -11.73
CA SER A 281 -15.06 -5.81 -12.67
C SER A 281 -16.21 -5.07 -11.98
N LEU A 282 -16.58 -5.47 -10.76
CA LEU A 282 -17.60 -4.76 -9.97
C LEU A 282 -17.23 -3.29 -9.68
N VAL A 283 -15.95 -2.98 -9.54
CA VAL A 283 -15.47 -1.62 -9.28
C VAL A 283 -15.46 -0.79 -10.57
N GLU A 284 -15.09 -1.41 -11.69
CA GLU A 284 -15.06 -0.78 -13.01
C GLU A 284 -16.47 -0.53 -13.56
N GLU A 285 -17.38 -1.49 -13.40
CA GLU A 285 -18.79 -1.40 -13.83
C GLU A 285 -19.62 -0.53 -12.88
N GLY A 286 -19.39 -0.66 -11.56
CA GLY A 286 -20.20 0.00 -10.55
C GLY A 286 -19.96 1.50 -10.42
N GLY A 287 -18.98 2.07 -11.14
CA GLY A 287 -18.63 3.48 -11.08
C GLY A 287 -18.31 3.96 -9.67
N ALA A 288 -17.94 3.06 -8.77
CA ALA A 288 -17.63 3.37 -7.39
C ALA A 288 -16.47 4.36 -7.42
N LYS A 289 -16.80 5.66 -7.27
CA LYS A 289 -15.85 6.75 -7.46
C LYS A 289 -14.64 6.45 -6.59
N ARG A 290 -13.54 6.10 -7.26
CA ARG A 290 -12.23 5.90 -6.68
C ARG A 290 -12.00 7.15 -5.82
N PRO A 291 -11.89 7.04 -4.48
CA PRO A 291 -11.56 8.21 -3.69
C PRO A 291 -10.29 8.79 -4.29
N SER A 292 -10.33 10.08 -4.66
CA SER A 292 -9.25 10.71 -5.42
C SER A 292 -7.94 10.60 -4.65
N ARG A 293 -6.83 10.65 -5.40
CA ARG A 293 -5.39 10.54 -5.05
C ARG A 293 -4.90 11.22 -3.77
N GLN A 294 -5.76 11.83 -2.96
CA GLN A 294 -5.50 12.30 -1.59
C GLN A 294 -4.97 11.22 -0.63
N GLU A 295 -5.00 9.92 -0.94
CA GLU A 295 -4.36 8.88 -0.12
C GLU A 295 -2.81 8.86 -0.24
N LEU A 296 -2.19 9.49 -1.26
CA LEU A 296 -0.74 9.79 -1.26
C LEU A 296 -0.31 10.66 -0.06
N SER A 297 -1.26 11.39 0.54
CA SER A 297 -1.01 12.14 1.78
C SER A 297 -0.82 11.24 3.01
N LEU A 298 -1.17 9.95 2.97
CA LEU A 298 -0.94 9.03 4.08
C LEU A 298 0.54 8.67 4.20
N TYR A 299 1.21 8.27 3.13
CA TYR A 299 2.65 8.03 3.15
C TYR A 299 3.43 9.29 3.51
N ARG A 300 3.02 10.47 3.00
CA ARG A 300 3.59 11.76 3.40
C ARG A 300 3.37 12.05 4.89
N ARG A 301 2.20 11.74 5.44
CA ARG A 301 1.90 11.89 6.88
C ARG A 301 2.66 10.89 7.75
N TRP A 302 2.85 9.66 7.28
CA TRP A 302 3.67 8.64 7.96
C TRP A 302 5.15 9.01 7.96
N GLY A 303 5.68 9.52 6.85
CA GLY A 303 7.04 10.06 6.77
C GLY A 303 7.24 11.23 7.72
N LEU A 304 6.32 12.21 7.72
CA LEU A 304 6.37 13.35 8.64
C LEU A 304 6.26 12.92 10.11
N PHE A 305 5.42 11.94 10.42
CA PHE A 305 5.33 11.39 11.76
C PHE A 305 6.63 10.69 12.18
N GLY A 306 7.21 9.86 11.30
CA GLY A 306 8.48 9.19 11.53
C GLY A 306 9.61 10.18 11.80
N ILE A 307 9.70 11.25 11.01
CA ILE A 307 10.66 12.34 11.21
C ILE A 307 10.44 13.02 12.57
N ALA A 308 9.20 13.33 12.92
CA ALA A 308 8.89 13.97 14.20
C ALA A 308 9.27 13.09 15.41
N VAL A 309 8.99 11.79 15.34
CA VAL A 309 9.35 10.84 16.40
C VAL A 309 10.87 10.64 16.49
N LEU A 310 11.56 10.53 15.36
CA LEU A 310 13.02 10.41 15.32
C LEU A 310 13.69 11.65 15.92
N GLN A 311 13.18 12.84 15.61
CA GLN A 311 13.66 14.10 16.19
C GLN A 311 13.45 14.16 17.70
N LEU A 312 12.27 13.75 18.19
CA LEU A 312 11.96 13.65 19.62
C LEU A 312 12.89 12.67 20.35
N ALA A 313 13.28 11.57 19.71
CA ALA A 313 14.15 10.56 20.32
C ALA A 313 15.62 10.99 20.40
N GLN A 314 16.10 11.81 19.46
CA GLN A 314 17.51 12.22 19.39
C GLN A 314 17.85 13.44 20.24
N THR A 315 16.86 14.16 20.78
CA THR A 315 17.15 15.37 21.56
C THR A 315 17.35 15.06 23.05
N PRO A 316 18.48 15.42 23.68
CA PRO A 316 18.71 15.20 25.11
C PRO A 316 17.66 15.96 25.93
N TRP A 317 16.94 15.25 26.80
CA TRP A 317 15.76 15.74 27.53
C TRP A 317 16.03 16.86 28.54
N VAL A 318 17.30 17.22 28.73
CA VAL A 318 17.73 18.21 29.73
C VAL A 318 17.45 19.65 29.30
N ASP A 319 17.34 19.92 27.98
CA ASP A 319 16.96 21.22 27.42
C ASP A 319 15.63 21.14 26.68
N ILE A 320 14.51 21.32 27.39
CA ILE A 320 13.16 21.31 26.76
C ILE A 320 12.84 22.71 26.21
N GLY A 321 13.40 23.03 25.05
CA GLY A 321 13.06 24.24 24.29
C GLY A 321 11.74 24.11 23.50
N TRP A 322 11.21 25.25 23.03
CA TRP A 322 9.97 25.37 22.25
C TRP A 322 9.92 24.49 20.98
N SER A 323 11.06 24.13 20.41
CA SER A 323 11.15 23.24 19.24
C SER A 323 10.66 21.82 19.52
N LYS A 324 10.86 21.29 20.73
CA LYS A 324 10.38 19.95 21.14
C LYS A 324 8.88 19.89 21.32
N TRP A 325 8.31 20.95 21.90
CA TRP A 325 6.85 21.14 21.93
C TRP A 325 6.29 21.27 20.52
N GLY A 326 7.02 21.87 19.59
CA GLY A 326 6.70 21.89 18.16
C GLY A 326 6.66 20.49 17.54
N PHE A 327 7.69 19.67 17.71
CA PHE A 327 7.71 18.29 17.18
C PHE A 327 6.71 17.35 17.86
N LEU A 328 6.50 17.50 19.17
CA LEU A 328 5.45 16.79 19.90
C LEU A 328 4.07 17.23 19.43
N ALA A 329 3.83 18.53 19.24
CA ALA A 329 2.60 19.04 18.67
C ALA A 329 2.40 18.54 17.24
N VAL A 330 3.43 18.49 16.39
CA VAL A 330 3.35 17.90 15.05
C VAL A 330 3.05 16.41 15.13
N ALA A 331 3.71 15.63 15.99
CA ALA A 331 3.43 14.22 16.17
C ALA A 331 2.00 13.97 16.68
N VAL A 332 1.54 14.77 17.65
CA VAL A 332 0.19 14.70 18.23
C VAL A 332 -0.87 15.19 17.24
N LEU A 333 -0.65 16.28 16.51
CA LEU A 333 -1.58 16.80 15.50
C LEU A 333 -1.65 15.89 14.27
N THR A 334 -0.53 15.29 13.85
CA THR A 334 -0.51 14.34 12.75
C THR A 334 -1.16 13.02 13.16
N GLY A 335 -0.89 12.54 14.38
CA GLY A 335 -1.56 11.38 14.98
C GLY A 335 -3.05 11.62 15.20
N PHE A 336 -3.45 12.77 15.74
CA PHE A 336 -4.85 13.17 15.94
C PHE A 336 -5.56 13.42 14.60
N GLY A 337 -4.85 13.96 13.61
CA GLY A 337 -5.32 14.08 12.22
C GLY A 337 -5.57 12.71 11.59
N LEU A 338 -4.71 11.72 11.84
CA LEU A 338 -4.93 10.32 11.48
C LEU A 338 -6.18 9.76 12.18
N VAL A 339 -6.28 9.91 13.50
CA VAL A 339 -7.42 9.41 14.30
C VAL A 339 -8.73 10.08 13.88
N ARG A 340 -8.75 11.41 13.68
CA ARG A 340 -9.91 12.18 13.24
C ARG A 340 -10.28 11.85 11.80
N HIS A 341 -9.31 11.61 10.92
CA HIS A 341 -9.58 11.12 9.56
C HIS A 341 -10.28 9.75 9.61
N TYR A 342 -9.78 8.83 10.44
CA TYR A 342 -10.43 7.54 10.68
C TYR A 342 -11.82 7.67 11.31
N ARG A 343 -12.04 8.63 12.22
CA ARG A 343 -13.32 8.85 12.94
C ARG A 343 -14.36 9.64 12.14
N ASN A 344 -13.96 10.58 11.29
CA ASN A 344 -14.87 11.26 10.37
C ASN A 344 -15.32 10.31 9.26
N LYS A 345 -14.44 9.41 8.78
CA LYS A 345 -14.80 8.30 7.87
C LYS A 345 -15.77 7.30 8.52
N SER A 346 -15.93 7.31 9.86
CA SER A 346 -16.97 6.53 10.55
C SER A 346 -18.27 7.31 10.82
N ARG A 347 -18.23 8.65 10.98
CA ARG A 347 -19.42 9.48 11.21
C ARG A 347 -20.21 9.83 9.94
N THR A 348 -19.54 10.01 8.80
CA THR A 348 -20.25 10.17 7.51
C THR A 348 -20.99 8.90 7.10
N ARG A 349 -20.71 7.75 7.72
CA ARG A 349 -21.45 6.49 7.53
C ARG A 349 -22.75 6.40 8.33
N THR A 350 -22.90 7.15 9.42
CA THR A 350 -24.15 7.16 10.22
C THR A 350 -25.13 8.23 9.76
N ALA A 351 -24.65 9.29 9.11
CA ALA A 351 -25.52 10.33 8.55
C ALA A 351 -26.16 9.94 7.20
N GLY A 352 -25.52 9.07 6.42
CA GLY A 352 -26.05 8.59 5.12
C GLY A 352 -26.99 7.38 5.21
N SER A 353 -27.45 7.02 6.41
CA SER A 353 -28.38 5.90 6.64
C SER A 353 -29.63 6.33 7.41
N SER A 354 -30.05 7.60 7.29
CA SER A 354 -31.37 8.03 7.78
C SER A 354 -32.44 7.42 6.86
N PRO A 355 -33.41 6.65 7.36
CA PRO A 355 -34.41 5.94 6.55
C PRO A 355 -35.56 6.81 6.03
N ASP A 356 -35.47 8.14 6.07
CA ASP A 356 -36.62 8.99 5.77
C ASP A 356 -36.56 9.47 4.32
N GLY A 357 -37.07 8.59 3.46
CA GLY A 357 -37.62 8.89 2.15
C GLY A 357 -38.98 8.22 2.04
N GLN A 358 -39.92 8.64 2.89
CA GLN A 358 -41.36 8.60 2.65
C GLN A 358 -41.90 10.02 2.73
#